data_AF-A0A7J5XNH9-F1
#
_entry.id   AF-A0A7J5XNH9-F1
#
_cell.length_a   1.000
_cell.length_b   1.000
_cell.length_c   1.000
_cell.angle_alpha   90.00
_cell.angle_beta   90.00
_cell.angle_gamma   90.00
#
_symmetry.space_group_name_H-M   'P 1'
#
loop_
_entity.id
_entity.type
_entity.pdbx_description
1 polymer ?
#
loop_
_entity_poly.entity_id
_entity_poly.type
_entity_poly.pdbx_seq_one_letter_code
_entity_poly.pdbx_strand_id
1 'polypeptide(L)' 'MARDNGSPPLSSNVTVSVFISDVNDNSPQILYPSPEGNSFMTELVPKAAHGGSLVSKVIAVDADSGQNAWLSII' A
#
# COMPACT_ATOMS: atom_id res chain seq x y z
N MET A 1 -35.34 -0.72 5.08
CA MET A 1 -36.67 -1.22 5.47
C MET A 1 -37.70 -0.54 4.60
N ALA A 2 -38.46 -1.32 3.83
CA ALA A 2 -39.63 -0.84 3.12
C ALA A 2 -40.88 -1.19 3.96
N ARG A 3 -41.86 -0.29 4.03
CA ARG A 3 -43.12 -0.51 4.74
C ARG A 3 -44.26 0.07 3.90
N ASP A 4 -45.33 -0.68 3.73
CA ASP A 4 -46.54 -0.19 3.06
C ASP A 4 -47.46 0.57 4.02
N ASN A 5 -48.52 1.17 3.48
CA ASN A 5 -49.51 1.93 4.24
C ASN A 5 -50.80 1.12 4.51
N GLY A 6 -50.72 -0.21 4.53
CA GLY A 6 -51.85 -1.10 4.82
C GLY A 6 -52.26 -1.09 6.29
N SER A 7 -53.40 -1.74 6.61
CA SER A 7 -53.85 -1.99 7.98
C SER A 7 -54.25 -3.46 8.13
N PRO A 8 -53.40 -4.33 8.72
CA PRO A 8 -52.07 -4.02 9.26
C PRO A 8 -51.02 -3.78 8.15
N PRO A 9 -50.01 -2.93 8.39
CA PRO A 9 -48.98 -2.65 7.40
C PRO A 9 -47.98 -3.80 7.29
N LEU A 10 -47.54 -4.10 6.07
CA LEU A 10 -46.47 -5.06 5.81
C LEU A 10 -45.12 -4.34 5.69
N SER A 11 -44.04 -5.01 6.08
CA SER A 11 -42.69 -4.48 5.96
C SER A 11 -41.70 -5.54 5.51
N SER A 12 -40.68 -5.13 4.76
CA SER A 12 -39.57 -5.98 4.32
C SER A 12 -38.22 -5.29 4.52
N ASN A 13 -37.19 -6.10 4.67
CA ASN A 13 -35.81 -5.65 4.75
C ASN A 13 -35.00 -6.27 3.61
N VAL A 14 -34.00 -5.53 3.15
CA VAL A 14 -33.03 -5.99 2.16
C VAL A 14 -31.65 -5.58 2.65
N THR A 15 -30.67 -6.46 2.44
CA THR A 15 -29.26 -6.18 2.72
C THR A 15 -28.63 -5.63 1.44
N VAL A 16 -27.92 -4.52 1.55
CA VAL A 16 -27.13 -3.96 0.46
C VAL A 16 -25.66 -4.22 0.75
N SER A 17 -24.97 -4.89 -0.17
CA SER A 17 -23.52 -5.07 -0.12
C SER A 17 -22.88 -3.95 -0.92
N VAL A 18 -22.03 -3.15 -0.28
CA VAL A 18 -21.25 -2.10 -0.92
C VAL A 18 -19.81 -2.55 -1.01
N PHE A 19 -19.24 -2.50 -2.22
CA PHE A 19 -17.84 -2.81 -2.48
C PHE A 19 -17.13 -1.53 -2.90
N ILE A 20 -16.00 -1.24 -2.28
CA ILE A 20 -15.15 -0.11 -2.62
C ILE A 20 -14.01 -0.63 -3.49
N SER A 21 -13.81 0.00 -4.65
CA SER A 21 -12.64 -0.27 -5.50
C SER A 21 -11.49 0.60 -5.05
N ASP A 22 -10.32 0.00 -4.96
CA ASP A 22 -9.06 0.70 -4.74
C ASP A 22 -8.68 1.53 -5.98
N VAL A 23 -8.03 2.67 -5.76
CA VAL A 23 -7.44 3.54 -6.78
C VAL A 23 -6.02 3.82 -6.35
N ASN A 24 -5.08 3.87 -7.30
CA ASN A 24 -3.67 4.10 -7.02
C ASN A 24 -3.38 5.56 -6.64
N ASP A 25 -3.73 5.95 -5.43
CA ASP A 25 -3.58 7.31 -4.91
C ASP A 25 -2.51 7.44 -3.83
N ASN A 26 -1.86 6.35 -3.45
CA ASN A 26 -0.68 6.35 -2.59
C ASN A 26 0.59 6.21 -3.44
N SER A 27 1.63 6.95 -3.08
CA SER A 27 2.95 6.79 -3.69
C SER A 27 3.82 5.91 -2.79
N PRO A 28 4.68 5.04 -3.35
CA PRO A 28 5.59 4.23 -2.56
C PRO A 28 6.44 5.06 -1.59
N GLN A 29 6.51 4.61 -0.35
CA GLN A 29 7.38 5.19 0.67
C GLN A 29 8.62 4.31 0.86
N ILE A 30 9.81 4.92 0.70
CA ILE A 30 11.08 4.27 1.05
C ILE A 30 11.28 4.38 2.57
N LEU A 31 11.29 3.25 3.25
CA LEU A 31 11.58 3.15 4.68
C LEU A 31 13.08 2.99 4.95
N TYR A 32 13.79 2.34 4.03
CA TYR A 32 15.24 2.24 4.08
C TYR A 32 15.84 2.31 2.67
N PRO A 33 16.89 3.12 2.48
CA PRO A 33 17.53 3.95 3.51
C PRO A 33 16.70 5.22 3.82
N SER A 34 16.77 5.70 5.07
CA SER A 34 15.88 6.77 5.56
C SER A 34 16.15 8.10 4.83
N PRO A 35 15.12 8.73 4.23
CA PRO A 35 15.27 10.03 3.55
C PRO A 35 15.60 11.18 4.51
N GLU A 36 15.31 11.04 5.80
CA GLU A 36 15.39 12.11 6.79
C GLU A 36 16.79 12.23 7.44
N GLY A 37 17.69 11.28 7.16
CA GLY A 37 19.07 11.33 7.60
C GLY A 37 19.91 12.24 6.70
N ASN A 38 20.36 13.39 7.22
CA ASN A 38 21.21 14.38 6.56
C ASN A 38 22.63 13.86 6.14
N SER A 39 22.85 12.56 6.17
CA SER A 39 23.99 11.88 5.59
C SER A 39 23.61 11.48 4.17
N PHE A 40 24.31 12.03 3.17
CA PHE A 40 24.36 11.46 1.83
C PHE A 40 24.29 9.93 1.92
N MET A 41 23.30 9.31 1.25
CA MET A 41 23.02 7.88 1.24
C MET A 41 24.25 7.10 0.75
N THR A 42 25.27 6.99 1.60
CA THR A 42 26.60 6.50 1.26
C THR A 42 26.79 5.24 2.08
N GLU A 43 26.49 4.11 1.47
CA GLU A 43 26.82 2.83 2.07
C GLU A 43 28.33 2.60 1.90
N LEU A 44 29.03 2.41 3.02
CA LEU A 44 30.47 2.22 3.02
C LEU A 44 30.78 0.80 2.56
N VAL A 45 31.20 0.67 1.31
CA VAL A 45 31.68 -0.61 0.76
C VAL A 45 33.16 -0.77 1.06
N PRO A 46 33.59 -1.85 1.75
CA PRO A 46 35.01 -2.11 2.00
C PRO A 46 35.80 -2.22 0.69
N LYS A 47 37.02 -1.69 0.65
CA LYS A 47 37.91 -1.79 -0.52
C LYS A 47 38.21 -3.24 -0.95
N ALA A 48 38.15 -4.17 0.00
CA ALA A 48 38.35 -5.60 -0.25
C ALA A 48 37.09 -6.32 -0.77
N ALA A 49 35.97 -5.62 -0.94
CA ALA A 49 34.75 -6.21 -1.48
C ALA A 49 35.00 -6.77 -2.88
N HIS A 50 34.55 -7.99 -3.11
CA HIS A 50 34.64 -8.65 -4.40
C HIS A 50 33.40 -8.34 -5.25
N GLY A 51 33.51 -8.56 -6.57
CA GLY A 51 32.36 -8.44 -7.47
C GLY A 51 31.20 -9.33 -7.02
N GLY A 52 29.97 -8.78 -7.06
CA GLY A 52 28.77 -9.46 -6.58
C GLY A 52 28.48 -9.29 -5.08
N SER A 53 29.28 -8.50 -4.35
CA SER A 53 28.97 -8.14 -2.97
C SER A 53 27.67 -7.34 -2.90
N LEU A 54 26.80 -7.70 -1.95
CA LEU A 54 25.60 -6.91 -1.64
C LEU A 54 26.05 -5.55 -1.10
N VAL A 55 25.69 -4.47 -1.80
CA VAL A 55 26.05 -3.10 -1.39
C VAL A 55 24.99 -2.51 -0.50
N SER A 56 23.71 -2.66 -0.85
CA SER A 56 22.59 -2.04 -0.16
C SER A 56 21.32 -2.86 -0.31
N LYS A 57 20.39 -2.67 0.61
CA LYS A 57 19.01 -3.15 0.50
C LYS A 57 18.09 -1.94 0.43
N VAL A 58 17.09 -1.97 -0.45
CA VAL A 58 16.01 -0.98 -0.44
C VAL A 58 14.79 -1.61 0.20
N ILE A 59 14.13 -0.88 1.10
CA ILE A 59 12.87 -1.27 1.71
C ILE A 59 11.87 -0.16 1.39
N ALA A 60 10.84 -0.51 0.64
CA ALA A 60 9.74 0.37 0.32
C ALA A 60 8.40 -0.31 0.64
N VAL A 61 7.40 0.51 0.90
CA VAL A 61 6.02 0.09 1.19
C VAL A 61 5.06 0.96 0.39
N ASP A 62 3.93 0.40 0.00
CA ASP A 62 2.84 1.12 -0.66
C ASP A 62 1.54 0.79 0.09
N ALA A 63 0.70 1.80 0.30
CA ALA A 63 -0.52 1.69 1.09
C ALA A 63 -1.73 1.25 0.26
N ASP A 64 -1.59 1.21 -1.07
CA ASP A 64 -2.65 0.75 -1.96
C ASP A 64 -2.86 -0.77 -1.88
N SER A 65 -3.85 -1.28 -2.62
CA SER A 65 -4.19 -2.70 -2.63
C SER A 65 -3.76 -3.43 -3.90
N GLY A 66 -3.36 -4.69 -3.77
CA GLY A 66 -3.10 -5.57 -4.91
C GLY A 66 -2.02 -5.03 -5.86
N GLN A 67 -2.39 -4.85 -7.13
CA GLN A 67 -1.47 -4.38 -8.17
C GLN A 67 -0.99 -2.95 -7.94
N ASN A 68 -1.82 -2.11 -7.32
CA ASN A 68 -1.48 -0.71 -7.04
C ASN A 68 -0.32 -0.63 -6.03
N ALA A 69 -0.25 -1.55 -5.07
CA ALA A 69 0.88 -1.65 -4.15
C ALA A 69 2.06 -2.52 -4.64
N TRP A 70 2.07 -2.93 -5.92
CA TRP A 70 3.18 -3.74 -6.43
C TRP A 70 4.40 -2.88 -6.75
N LEU A 71 5.44 -3.04 -5.92
CA LEU A 71 6.73 -2.40 -6.08
C LEU A 71 7.66 -3.14 -7.06
N SER A 72 8.30 -2.37 -7.94
CA SER A 72 9.42 -2.83 -8.77
C SER A 72 10.58 -1.83 -8.68
N ILE A 73 11.81 -2.35 -8.69
CA ILE A 73 13.04 -1.55 -8.68
C ILE A 73 13.75 -1.90 -9.99
N ILE A 74 13.88 -0.91 -10.87
CA ILE A 74 14.56 -0.99 -12.18
C ILE A 74 15.96 -0.40 -12.12
#